data_AF-A0A7L5SUE2-F1
#
_entry.id   AF-A0A7L5SUE2-F1
#
_cell.length_a   1.000
_cell.length_b   1.000
_cell.length_c   1.000
_cell.angle_alpha   90.00
_cell.angle_beta   90.00
_cell.angle_gamma   90.00
#
_symmetry.space_group_name_H-M   'P 1'
#
loop_
_entity.id
_entity.type
_entity.pdbx_description
1 polymer ?
#
loop_
_entity_poly.entity_id
_entity_poly.type
_entity_poly.pdbx_seq_one_letter_code
_entity_poly.pdbx_strand_id
1 'polypeptide(L)'
;MGSWTDWEDVGGAILSAPSAASRATERITVVARNTTNKIAYRSWTESGGWDDWSDLGGPFAYDPAIIAYRPDRYTVYGVGNGQSAYRRTYIDGSGWEGGWSATNEATKIWSGLAAASAREGRIDLFGLNATNQVLHATAPPDAGWGPFNNIGGTIQGTVGAASWGTGRVDLVARGAASNTLWHRVLNGSTWSTWRDIGTGFLSGPAVCTWGPDRLDVFAKGQDHQILHRFWNGLTWSAWVDLGISGTDDNPAAVSRNKGNIELFIRGRDNHLYRRTYTADAAELDSGGVTDPS
;
A
#
# COMPACT_ATOMS: atom_id res chain seq x y z
N MET A 1 -9.62 -0.72 -22.87
CA MET A 1 -9.05 -0.78 -21.51
C MET A 1 -8.81 -2.23 -21.20
N GLY A 2 -7.79 -2.52 -20.39
CA GLY A 2 -7.59 -3.84 -19.84
C GLY A 2 -8.81 -4.39 -19.10
N SER A 3 -8.67 -5.62 -18.61
CA SER A 3 -9.77 -6.35 -17.97
C SER A 3 -9.38 -6.83 -16.57
N TRP A 4 -10.40 -6.97 -15.74
CA TRP A 4 -10.26 -7.56 -14.42
C TRP A 4 -10.85 -8.97 -14.41
N THR A 5 -10.23 -9.86 -13.65
CA THR A 5 -10.85 -11.15 -13.28
C THR A 5 -11.95 -10.95 -12.24
N ASP A 6 -12.76 -11.99 -12.06
CA ASP A 6 -13.63 -12.12 -10.90
C ASP A 6 -12.82 -12.23 -9.60
N TRP A 7 -13.51 -12.08 -8.46
CA TRP A 7 -12.93 -12.28 -7.14
C TRP A 7 -12.68 -13.76 -6.86
N GLU A 8 -11.45 -14.08 -6.49
CA GLU A 8 -10.98 -15.38 -6.02
C GLU A 8 -10.87 -15.34 -4.49
N ASP A 9 -11.54 -16.26 -3.79
CA ASP A 9 -11.28 -16.50 -2.37
C ASP A 9 -9.94 -17.25 -2.25
N VAL A 10 -8.94 -16.59 -1.66
CA VAL A 10 -7.64 -17.22 -1.42
C VAL A 10 -7.53 -17.73 0.03
N GLY A 11 -8.55 -17.54 0.86
CA GLY A 11 -8.66 -18.07 2.21
C GLY A 11 -7.81 -17.36 3.26
N GLY A 12 -7.94 -17.81 4.50
CA GLY A 12 -7.26 -17.23 5.66
C GLY A 12 -8.22 -16.74 6.73
N ALA A 13 -7.70 -16.43 7.91
CA ALA A 13 -8.46 -15.85 9.01
C ALA A 13 -7.79 -14.54 9.45
N ILE A 14 -8.03 -13.49 8.67
CA ILE A 14 -7.42 -12.17 8.85
C ILE A 14 -8.40 -11.20 9.53
N LEU A 15 -7.89 -10.26 10.32
CA LEU A 15 -8.63 -9.33 11.18
C LEU A 15 -8.41 -7.86 10.78
N SER A 16 -7.51 -7.59 9.84
CA SER A 16 -7.17 -6.24 9.38
C SER A 16 -7.28 -6.14 7.87
N ALA A 17 -7.18 -4.91 7.36
CA ALA A 17 -6.89 -4.71 5.95
C ALA A 17 -5.58 -5.44 5.61
N PRO A 18 -5.49 -6.07 4.42
CA PRO A 18 -4.22 -6.62 3.95
C PRO A 18 -3.27 -5.50 3.52
N SER A 19 -1.99 -5.84 3.36
CA SER A 19 -1.02 -5.07 2.57
C SER A 19 -0.24 -6.06 1.72
N ALA A 20 0.13 -5.67 0.51
CA ALA A 20 0.82 -6.55 -0.43
C ALA A 20 2.06 -5.87 -1.04
N ALA A 21 3.10 -6.66 -1.28
CA ALA A 21 4.28 -6.22 -2.01
C ALA A 21 4.71 -7.31 -3.00
N SER A 22 5.28 -6.88 -4.12
CA SER A 22 5.90 -7.74 -5.10
C SER A 22 7.36 -7.36 -5.22
N ARG A 23 8.22 -8.37 -5.15
CA ARG A 23 9.68 -8.23 -5.24
C ARG A 23 10.24 -8.69 -6.60
N ALA A 24 9.40 -9.39 -7.37
CA ALA A 24 9.70 -9.94 -8.68
C ALA A 24 8.38 -10.25 -9.41
N THR A 25 8.44 -10.36 -10.73
CA THR A 25 7.29 -10.55 -11.63
C THR A 25 6.36 -11.71 -11.25
N GLU A 26 6.90 -12.72 -10.58
CA GLU A 26 6.19 -13.96 -10.24
C GLU A 26 6.12 -14.20 -8.73
N ARG A 27 6.29 -13.16 -7.90
CA ARG A 27 6.17 -13.31 -6.45
C ARG A 27 5.48 -12.14 -5.78
N ILE A 28 4.45 -12.45 -5.01
CA ILE A 28 3.70 -11.53 -4.18
C ILE A 28 3.76 -12.04 -2.74
N THR A 29 3.91 -11.13 -1.79
CA THR A 29 3.73 -11.43 -0.37
C THR A 29 2.62 -10.53 0.15
N VAL A 30 1.65 -11.13 0.83
CA VAL A 30 0.55 -10.44 1.51
C VAL A 30 0.75 -10.59 3.00
N VAL A 31 0.53 -9.49 3.73
CA VAL A 31 0.52 -9.45 5.18
C VAL A 31 -0.82 -8.94 5.67
N ALA A 32 -1.28 -9.47 6.78
CA ALA A 32 -2.44 -8.98 7.50
C ALA A 32 -2.30 -9.38 8.97
N ARG A 33 -3.08 -8.73 9.84
CA ARG A 33 -3.18 -9.15 11.23
C ARG A 33 -4.14 -10.34 11.31
N ASN A 34 -3.82 -11.38 12.07
CA ASN A 34 -4.70 -12.53 12.31
C ASN A 34 -5.65 -12.29 13.50
N THR A 35 -6.53 -13.26 13.78
CA THR A 35 -7.51 -13.20 14.88
C THR A 35 -6.91 -13.13 16.28
N THR A 36 -5.60 -13.37 16.43
CA THR A 36 -4.84 -13.26 17.69
C THR A 36 -4.01 -11.97 17.77
N ASN A 37 -4.26 -11.01 16.87
CA ASN A 37 -3.55 -9.74 16.76
C ASN A 37 -2.04 -9.86 16.39
N LYS A 38 -1.59 -11.01 15.90
CA LYS A 38 -0.24 -11.13 15.32
C LYS A 38 -0.27 -10.71 13.86
N ILE A 39 0.82 -10.17 13.35
CA ILE A 39 0.99 -10.06 11.90
C ILE A 39 1.28 -11.46 11.37
N ALA A 40 0.52 -11.89 10.36
CA ALA A 40 0.75 -13.09 9.59
C ALA A 40 1.05 -12.71 8.15
N TYR A 41 1.74 -13.60 7.43
CA TYR A 41 2.06 -13.43 6.02
C TYR A 41 1.83 -14.72 5.26
N ARG A 42 1.68 -14.58 3.96
CA ARG A 42 1.74 -15.67 2.98
C ARG A 42 2.27 -15.12 1.66
N SER A 43 2.77 -16.00 0.82
CA SER A 43 3.30 -15.67 -0.49
C SER A 43 2.62 -16.47 -1.59
N TRP A 44 2.62 -15.88 -2.77
CA TRP A 44 2.24 -16.54 -4.01
C TRP A 44 3.45 -16.61 -4.93
N THR A 45 3.60 -17.73 -5.65
CA THR A 45 4.47 -17.84 -6.83
C THR A 45 3.70 -18.37 -8.02
N GLU A 46 4.14 -18.04 -9.23
CA GLU A 46 3.49 -18.50 -10.46
C GLU A 46 3.51 -20.03 -10.60
N SER A 47 4.64 -20.66 -10.27
CA SER A 47 4.80 -22.11 -10.36
C SER A 47 4.21 -22.89 -9.18
N GLY A 48 4.00 -22.24 -8.03
CA GLY A 48 3.63 -22.90 -6.78
C GLY A 48 2.25 -22.54 -6.24
N GLY A 49 1.63 -21.46 -6.73
CA GLY A 49 0.42 -20.91 -6.14
C GLY A 49 0.68 -20.26 -4.78
N TRP A 50 -0.36 -20.19 -3.95
CA TRP A 50 -0.28 -19.63 -2.60
C TRP A 50 0.24 -20.65 -1.59
N ASP A 51 1.17 -20.23 -0.75
CA ASP A 51 1.59 -20.99 0.44
C ASP A 51 0.62 -20.79 1.63
N ASP A 52 0.85 -21.51 2.72
CA ASP A 52 0.09 -21.40 3.96
C ASP A 52 0.42 -20.11 4.73
N TRP A 53 -0.56 -19.60 5.47
CA TRP A 53 -0.35 -18.47 6.39
C TRP A 53 0.64 -18.82 7.50
N SER A 54 1.62 -17.95 7.68
CA SER A 54 2.67 -18.06 8.69
C SER A 54 2.67 -16.84 9.63
N ASP A 55 2.83 -17.08 10.93
CA ASP A 55 2.86 -16.01 11.94
C ASP A 55 4.23 -15.31 12.00
N LEU A 56 4.25 -13.98 11.94
CA LEU A 56 5.43 -13.15 12.23
C LEU A 56 5.50 -12.67 13.68
N GLY A 57 4.47 -12.91 14.49
CA GLY A 57 4.40 -12.50 15.89
C GLY A 57 3.70 -11.15 16.10
N GLY A 58 3.78 -10.63 17.32
CA GLY A 58 3.02 -9.48 17.78
C GLY A 58 2.83 -9.50 19.31
N PRO A 59 1.85 -8.77 19.87
CA PRO A 59 0.64 -8.25 19.22
C PRO A 59 0.79 -6.87 18.56
N PHE A 60 -0.06 -6.61 17.57
CA PHE A 60 -0.18 -5.35 16.84
C PHE A 60 -1.61 -4.78 16.88
N ALA A 61 -1.71 -3.46 16.86
CA ALA A 61 -2.97 -2.74 17.05
C ALA A 61 -3.64 -2.30 15.74
N TYR A 62 -2.87 -2.18 14.65
CA TYR A 62 -3.33 -1.57 13.39
C TYR A 62 -2.94 -2.40 12.17
N ASP A 63 -3.47 -2.03 11.00
CA ASP A 63 -3.14 -2.63 9.71
C ASP A 63 -1.61 -2.61 9.46
N PRO A 64 -1.01 -3.73 9.05
CA PRO A 64 0.41 -3.77 8.70
C PRO A 64 0.68 -3.13 7.34
N ALA A 65 1.95 -2.77 7.12
CA ALA A 65 2.46 -2.40 5.79
C ALA A 65 3.55 -3.36 5.36
N ILE A 66 3.69 -3.61 4.06
CA ILE A 66 4.84 -4.33 3.49
C ILE A 66 5.37 -3.56 2.29
N ILE A 67 6.69 -3.53 2.12
CA ILE A 67 7.36 -2.92 0.97
C ILE A 67 8.51 -3.79 0.50
N ALA A 68 8.60 -3.99 -0.81
CA ALA A 68 9.79 -4.48 -1.48
C ALA A 68 10.56 -3.26 -2.02
N TYR A 69 11.76 -3.02 -1.48
CA TYR A 69 12.57 -1.85 -1.80
C TYR A 69 13.95 -2.22 -2.38
N ARG A 70 14.22 -3.53 -2.48
CA ARG A 70 15.28 -4.18 -3.25
C ARG A 70 14.77 -5.54 -3.77
N PRO A 71 15.37 -6.12 -4.82
CA PRO A 71 14.90 -7.39 -5.40
C PRO A 71 14.96 -8.59 -4.43
N ASP A 72 15.90 -8.56 -3.48
CA ASP A 72 16.24 -9.67 -2.58
C ASP A 72 15.51 -9.63 -1.23
N ARG A 73 14.73 -8.57 -0.93
CA ARG A 73 14.13 -8.38 0.39
C ARG A 73 12.85 -7.57 0.38
N TYR A 74 12.07 -7.77 1.43
CA TYR A 74 10.95 -6.93 1.80
C TYR A 74 10.93 -6.70 3.30
N THR A 75 10.38 -5.56 3.72
CA THR A 75 10.20 -5.25 5.14
C THR A 75 8.72 -5.10 5.44
N VAL A 76 8.31 -5.75 6.52
CA VAL A 76 6.97 -5.62 7.10
C VAL A 76 7.04 -4.66 8.27
N TYR A 77 6.05 -3.78 8.36
CA TYR A 77 5.88 -2.82 9.44
C TYR A 77 4.57 -3.05 10.16
N GLY A 78 4.57 -2.78 11.47
CA GLY A 78 3.38 -2.83 12.29
C GLY A 78 3.46 -1.85 13.46
N VAL A 79 2.30 -1.40 13.93
CA VAL A 79 2.22 -0.52 15.11
C VAL A 79 1.75 -1.33 16.31
N GLY A 80 2.61 -1.45 17.32
CA GLY A 80 2.32 -2.20 18.55
C GLY A 80 1.34 -1.47 19.47
N ASN A 81 0.88 -2.14 20.53
CA ASN A 81 -0.09 -1.57 21.49
C ASN A 81 0.41 -0.30 22.21
N GLY A 82 1.73 -0.10 22.28
CA GLY A 82 2.34 1.14 22.80
C GLY A 82 2.50 2.24 21.76
N GLN A 83 1.80 2.16 20.62
CA GLN A 83 1.83 3.13 19.51
C GLN A 83 3.22 3.33 18.88
N SER A 84 4.16 2.40 19.08
CA SER A 84 5.46 2.43 18.42
C SER A 84 5.42 1.64 17.11
N ALA A 85 6.09 2.14 16.08
CA ALA A 85 6.26 1.43 14.81
C ALA A 85 7.43 0.43 14.90
N TYR A 86 7.18 -0.81 14.53
CA TYR A 86 8.16 -1.89 14.46
C TYR A 86 8.32 -2.36 13.02
N ARG A 87 9.46 -2.97 12.74
CA ARG A 87 9.79 -3.57 11.45
C ARG A 87 10.38 -4.97 11.61
N ARG A 88 10.21 -5.79 10.58
CA ARG A 88 10.90 -7.07 10.42
C ARG A 88 11.15 -7.32 8.94
N THR A 89 12.36 -7.71 8.58
CA THR A 89 12.77 -7.87 7.17
C THR A 89 12.95 -9.33 6.86
N TYR A 90 12.54 -9.73 5.66
CA TYR A 90 12.90 -11.01 5.06
C TYR A 90 13.96 -10.77 3.99
N ILE A 91 15.01 -11.59 3.98
CA ILE A 91 16.08 -11.56 2.97
C ILE A 91 16.13 -12.94 2.30
N ASP A 92 16.12 -12.97 0.97
CA ASP A 92 16.27 -14.21 0.20
C ASP A 92 17.55 -14.96 0.60
N GLY A 93 17.46 -16.28 0.77
CA GLY A 93 18.55 -17.14 1.23
C GLY A 93 18.84 -17.08 2.74
N SER A 94 18.44 -16.00 3.44
CA SER A 94 18.65 -15.87 4.90
C SER A 94 17.37 -16.07 5.71
N GLY A 95 16.20 -15.84 5.09
CA GLY A 95 14.92 -15.88 5.77
C GLY A 95 14.60 -14.58 6.51
N TRP A 96 13.75 -14.67 7.53
CA TRP A 96 13.40 -13.53 8.38
C TRP A 96 14.54 -13.17 9.32
N GLU A 97 14.90 -11.90 9.35
CA GLU A 97 15.67 -11.32 10.45
C GLU A 97 14.94 -11.59 11.78
N GLY A 98 15.70 -11.65 12.88
CA GLY A 98 15.29 -12.15 14.20
C GLY A 98 13.92 -11.68 14.74
N GLY A 99 13.91 -10.91 15.82
CA GLY A 99 12.67 -10.34 16.38
C GLY A 99 12.22 -9.08 15.65
N TRP A 100 11.04 -8.58 16.02
CA TRP A 100 10.60 -7.23 15.64
C TRP A 100 11.54 -6.18 16.22
N SER A 101 11.98 -5.25 15.36
CA SER A 101 12.88 -4.15 15.73
C SER A 101 12.14 -2.82 15.65
N ALA A 102 12.39 -1.89 16.57
CA ALA A 102 11.78 -0.56 16.51
C ALA A 102 12.25 0.20 15.26
N THR A 103 11.33 0.94 14.63
CA THR A 103 11.63 1.80 13.46
C THR A 103 12.14 3.16 13.92
N ASN A 104 11.49 3.72 14.93
CA ASN A 104 11.94 4.82 15.78
C ASN A 104 11.07 4.82 17.06
N GLU A 105 11.65 5.17 18.22
CA GLU A 105 10.94 4.98 19.51
C GLU A 105 10.30 6.27 20.06
N ALA A 106 10.72 7.43 19.56
CA ALA A 106 10.28 8.72 20.10
C ALA A 106 8.87 9.13 19.65
N THR A 107 8.42 8.72 18.46
CA THR A 107 7.14 9.17 17.90
C THR A 107 6.07 8.10 18.00
N LYS A 108 4.89 8.48 18.49
CA LYS A 108 3.71 7.61 18.57
C LYS A 108 2.87 7.67 17.29
N ILE A 109 2.44 6.52 16.82
CA ILE A 109 1.61 6.32 15.62
C ILE A 109 0.25 5.75 16.04
N TRP A 110 -0.82 6.31 15.48
CA TRP A 110 -2.22 6.06 15.83
C TRP A 110 -3.04 5.53 14.63
N SER A 111 -2.37 4.88 13.68
CA SER A 111 -3.00 4.32 12.49
C SER A 111 -2.24 3.09 11.99
N GLY A 112 -2.81 2.42 10.97
CA GLY A 112 -2.02 1.56 10.09
C GLY A 112 -0.92 2.36 9.39
N LEU A 113 0.08 1.64 8.89
CA LEU A 113 1.21 2.25 8.18
C LEU A 113 1.03 2.13 6.68
N ALA A 114 1.73 2.98 5.93
CA ALA A 114 1.95 2.82 4.51
C ALA A 114 3.43 3.04 4.19
N ALA A 115 3.95 2.31 3.22
CA ALA A 115 5.34 2.40 2.83
C ALA A 115 5.48 2.52 1.31
N ALA A 116 6.42 3.36 0.87
CA ALA A 116 6.81 3.49 -0.53
C ALA A 116 8.34 3.53 -0.65
N SER A 117 8.86 3.22 -1.84
CA SER A 117 10.29 3.23 -2.12
C SER A 117 10.57 4.14 -3.32
N ALA A 118 11.04 5.36 -3.04
CA ALA A 118 11.31 6.36 -4.08
C ALA A 118 12.56 6.06 -4.94
N ARG A 119 13.41 5.12 -4.52
CA ARG A 119 14.54 4.54 -5.26
C ARG A 119 15.03 3.33 -4.50
N GLU A 120 15.79 2.46 -5.15
CA GLU A 120 16.35 1.28 -4.49
C GLU A 120 17.06 1.65 -3.17
N GLY A 121 16.72 0.94 -2.10
CA GLY A 121 17.31 1.16 -0.78
C GLY A 121 16.72 2.31 0.04
N ARG A 122 15.90 3.21 -0.54
CA ARG A 122 15.20 4.26 0.22
C ARG A 122 13.80 3.77 0.60
N ILE A 123 13.41 3.98 1.85
CA ILE A 123 12.04 3.73 2.33
C ILE A 123 11.44 5.02 2.86
N ASP A 124 10.20 5.29 2.47
CA ASP A 124 9.34 6.33 3.04
C ASP A 124 8.18 5.67 3.76
N LEU A 125 8.04 5.96 5.05
CA LEU A 125 7.02 5.39 5.92
C LEU A 125 6.07 6.48 6.39
N PHE A 126 4.79 6.17 6.36
CA PHE A 126 3.70 7.08 6.71
C PHE A 126 2.79 6.47 7.77
N GLY A 127 2.29 7.32 8.65
CA GLY A 127 1.28 6.98 9.66
C GLY A 127 0.63 8.26 10.19
N LEU A 128 -0.28 8.14 11.15
CA LEU A 128 -0.96 9.29 11.75
C LEU A 128 -0.54 9.52 13.20
N ASN A 129 -0.56 10.78 13.60
CA ASN A 129 -0.51 11.13 15.03
C ASN A 129 -1.92 11.04 15.67
N ALA A 130 -2.01 11.33 16.97
CA ALA A 130 -3.27 11.28 17.72
C ALA A 130 -4.34 12.29 17.26
N THR A 131 -3.96 13.28 16.43
CA THR A 131 -4.86 14.29 15.87
C THR A 131 -5.13 14.09 14.38
N ASN A 132 -4.90 12.86 13.88
CA ASN A 132 -5.15 12.47 12.49
C ASN A 132 -4.31 13.22 11.44
N GLN A 133 -3.16 13.78 11.84
CA GLN A 133 -2.23 14.42 10.91
C GLN A 133 -1.21 13.42 10.39
N VAL A 134 -0.85 13.58 9.11
CA VAL A 134 0.09 12.67 8.45
C VAL A 134 1.50 12.92 8.94
N LEU A 135 2.15 11.85 9.40
CA LEU A 135 3.56 11.79 9.72
C LEU A 135 4.30 11.08 8.59
N HIS A 136 5.52 11.55 8.30
CA HIS A 136 6.41 10.97 7.30
C HIS A 136 7.81 10.82 7.87
N ALA A 137 8.38 9.62 7.76
CA ALA A 137 9.79 9.35 8.04
C ALA A 137 10.46 8.72 6.81
N THR A 138 11.75 8.98 6.65
CA THR A 138 12.56 8.40 5.57
C THR A 138 13.72 7.63 6.16
N ALA A 139 14.00 6.45 5.62
CA ALA A 139 15.26 5.73 5.76
C ALA A 139 16.01 5.77 4.41
N PRO A 140 17.10 6.55 4.28
CA PRO A 140 17.95 6.51 3.10
C PRO A 140 18.66 5.15 2.95
N PRO A 141 19.24 4.86 1.76
CA PRO A 141 20.12 3.71 1.60
C PRO A 141 21.26 3.77 2.62
N ASP A 142 21.48 2.66 3.32
CA ASP A 142 22.61 2.44 4.23
C ASP A 142 22.67 3.40 5.44
N ALA A 143 21.54 4.04 5.76
CA ALA A 143 21.39 4.91 6.92
C ALA A 143 20.24 4.46 7.84
N GLY A 144 20.25 4.94 9.08
CA GLY A 144 19.14 4.78 10.01
C GLY A 144 17.92 5.62 9.62
N TRP A 145 16.83 5.43 10.35
CA TRP A 145 15.62 6.22 10.19
C TRP A 145 15.83 7.67 10.63
N GLY A 146 15.35 8.60 9.82
CA GLY A 146 15.08 9.96 10.27
C GLY A 146 13.87 10.02 11.22
N PRO A 147 13.62 11.19 11.84
CA PRO A 147 12.42 11.40 12.66
C PRO A 147 11.16 11.38 11.79
N PHE A 148 10.02 11.08 12.42
CA PHE A 148 8.71 11.36 11.83
C PHE A 148 8.44 12.86 11.86
N ASN A 149 8.27 13.46 10.68
CA ASN A 149 7.88 14.85 10.52
C ASN A 149 6.38 14.94 10.22
N ASN A 150 5.71 15.91 10.83
CA ASN A 150 4.32 16.21 10.49
C ASN A 150 4.27 16.95 9.16
N ILE A 151 3.66 16.33 8.15
CA ILE A 151 3.48 16.94 6.84
C ILE A 151 2.09 17.57 6.70
N GLY A 152 1.25 17.52 7.73
CA GLY A 152 -0.09 18.09 7.74
C GLY A 152 -1.14 17.23 7.04
N GLY A 153 -2.28 17.86 6.71
CA GLY A 153 -3.51 17.13 6.37
C GLY A 153 -4.20 16.58 7.63
N THR A 154 -5.51 16.38 7.55
CA THR A 154 -6.30 15.72 8.60
C THR A 154 -7.10 14.61 7.94
N ILE A 155 -6.65 13.36 8.13
CA ILE A 155 -7.08 12.22 7.31
C ILE A 155 -7.61 11.09 8.19
N GLN A 156 -8.50 10.25 7.66
CA GLN A 156 -9.08 9.13 8.38
C GLN A 156 -8.67 7.80 7.76
N GLY A 157 -8.19 6.88 8.59
CA GLY A 157 -7.71 5.56 8.19
C GLY A 157 -6.23 5.59 7.77
N THR A 158 -5.84 4.63 6.94
CA THR A 158 -4.47 4.51 6.42
C THR A 158 -4.34 5.32 5.13
N VAL A 159 -3.16 5.89 4.89
CA VAL A 159 -2.82 6.52 3.61
C VAL A 159 -2.41 5.46 2.58
N GLY A 160 -2.52 5.74 1.29
CA GLY A 160 -1.92 4.93 0.23
C GLY A 160 -0.70 5.64 -0.33
N ALA A 161 0.41 4.93 -0.52
CA ALA A 161 1.66 5.51 -1.01
C ALA A 161 2.30 4.63 -2.09
N ALA A 162 2.77 5.24 -3.17
CA ALA A 162 3.55 4.56 -4.20
C ALA A 162 4.59 5.49 -4.82
N SER A 163 5.55 4.92 -5.53
CA SER A 163 6.54 5.67 -6.30
C SER A 163 6.75 5.02 -7.65
N TRP A 164 6.70 5.83 -8.70
CA TRP A 164 7.01 5.44 -10.06
C TRP A 164 8.25 6.14 -10.64
N GLY A 165 8.95 6.95 -9.83
CA GLY A 165 10.10 7.73 -10.28
C GLY A 165 11.09 8.04 -9.16
N THR A 166 12.36 8.19 -9.52
CA THR A 166 13.44 8.45 -8.56
C THR A 166 13.19 9.74 -7.79
N GLY A 167 13.15 9.64 -6.45
CA GLY A 167 12.94 10.80 -5.59
C GLY A 167 11.49 11.27 -5.49
N ARG A 168 10.55 10.56 -6.13
CA ARG A 168 9.12 10.84 -6.07
C ARG A 168 8.41 9.91 -5.09
N VAL A 169 7.41 10.42 -4.38
CA VAL A 169 6.39 9.59 -3.71
C VAL A 169 5.03 10.24 -3.91
N ASP A 170 4.08 9.48 -4.42
CA ASP A 170 2.68 9.88 -4.50
C ASP A 170 1.93 9.34 -3.28
N LEU A 171 1.26 10.23 -2.57
CA LEU A 171 0.47 9.95 -1.39
C LEU A 171 -1.00 10.24 -1.69
N VAL A 172 -1.87 9.29 -1.39
CA VAL A 172 -3.33 9.47 -1.43
C VAL A 172 -3.89 9.24 -0.04
N ALA A 173 -4.80 10.10 0.41
CA ALA A 173 -5.38 9.99 1.74
C ALA A 173 -6.84 10.43 1.73
N ARG A 174 -7.67 9.79 2.56
CA ARG A 174 -9.07 10.20 2.72
C ARG A 174 -9.19 11.29 3.80
N GLY A 175 -9.70 12.46 3.44
CA GLY A 175 -9.97 13.55 4.38
C GLY A 175 -10.99 13.16 5.44
N ALA A 176 -10.66 13.40 6.72
CA ALA A 176 -11.45 12.89 7.85
C ALA A 176 -12.88 13.46 7.95
N ALA A 177 -13.08 14.69 7.48
CA ALA A 177 -14.39 15.35 7.52
C ALA A 177 -15.13 15.29 6.18
N SER A 178 -14.40 15.25 5.06
CA SER A 178 -14.99 15.43 3.73
C SER A 178 -15.27 14.13 2.97
N ASN A 179 -14.70 13.00 3.42
CA ASN A 179 -14.69 11.75 2.65
C ASN A 179 -14.15 11.91 1.22
N THR A 180 -13.31 12.93 1.01
CA THR A 180 -12.60 13.22 -0.24
C THR A 180 -11.27 12.49 -0.23
N LEU A 181 -10.90 11.86 -1.35
CA LEU A 181 -9.52 11.43 -1.57
C LEU A 181 -8.70 12.63 -2.04
N TRP A 182 -7.63 12.89 -1.30
CA TRP A 182 -6.65 13.92 -1.59
C TRP A 182 -5.36 13.26 -2.06
N HIS A 183 -4.76 13.82 -3.11
CA HIS A 183 -3.47 13.42 -3.66
C HIS A 183 -2.41 14.48 -3.37
N ARG A 184 -1.20 14.03 -3.00
CA ARG A 184 -0.05 14.90 -2.75
C ARG A 184 1.22 14.21 -3.17
N VAL A 185 2.18 14.98 -3.69
CA VAL A 185 3.43 14.45 -4.23
C VAL A 185 4.61 14.99 -3.43
N LEU A 186 5.51 14.09 -3.03
CA LEU A 186 6.88 14.44 -2.66
C LEU A 186 7.73 14.39 -3.94
N ASN A 187 8.45 15.46 -4.25
CA ASN A 187 9.46 15.48 -5.30
C ASN A 187 10.80 15.98 -4.72
N GLY A 188 11.78 15.08 -4.65
CA GLY A 188 13.01 15.31 -3.91
C GLY A 188 12.72 15.45 -2.41
N SER A 189 12.85 16.66 -1.88
CA SER A 189 12.56 17.03 -0.49
C SER A 189 11.31 17.91 -0.33
N THR A 190 10.63 18.24 -1.42
CA THR A 190 9.52 19.20 -1.42
C THR A 190 8.19 18.51 -1.61
N TRP A 191 7.26 18.76 -0.69
CA TRP A 191 5.88 18.32 -0.80
C TRP A 191 5.04 19.35 -1.57
N SER A 192 4.23 18.89 -2.53
CA SER A 192 3.21 19.71 -3.20
C SER A 192 2.09 20.11 -2.23
N THR A 193 1.13 20.91 -2.69
CA THR A 193 -0.17 21.03 -2.01
C THR A 193 -1.01 19.77 -2.20
N TRP A 194 -2.00 19.55 -1.33
CA TRP A 194 -3.01 18.52 -1.51
C TRP A 194 -3.98 18.91 -2.64
N ARG A 195 -4.34 17.94 -3.50
CA ARG A 195 -5.27 18.10 -4.61
C ARG A 195 -6.42 17.11 -4.49
N ASP A 196 -7.64 17.56 -4.72
CA ASP A 196 -8.83 16.70 -4.73
C ASP A 196 -8.78 15.76 -5.95
N ILE A 197 -9.05 14.47 -5.74
CA ILE A 197 -9.20 13.49 -6.81
C ILE A 197 -10.55 12.74 -6.80
N GLY A 198 -11.47 13.13 -5.91
CA GLY A 198 -12.84 12.62 -5.83
C GLY A 198 -13.41 12.63 -4.40
N THR A 199 -14.73 12.63 -4.27
CA THR A 199 -15.46 12.56 -2.99
C THR A 199 -16.41 11.36 -2.93
N GLY A 200 -16.92 11.05 -1.73
CA GLY A 200 -17.84 9.93 -1.50
C GLY A 200 -17.16 8.61 -1.17
N PHE A 201 -16.01 8.64 -0.49
CA PHE A 201 -15.26 7.43 -0.15
C PHE A 201 -15.44 6.98 1.30
N LEU A 202 -15.60 5.67 1.50
CA LEU A 202 -15.83 5.04 2.80
C LEU A 202 -14.57 4.40 3.41
N SER A 203 -13.49 4.25 2.64
CA SER A 203 -12.21 3.66 3.09
C SER A 203 -11.03 4.59 2.82
N GLY A 204 -9.89 4.29 3.44
CA GLY A 204 -8.60 4.75 2.93
C GLY A 204 -8.29 4.14 1.56
N PRO A 205 -7.36 4.73 0.80
CA PRO A 205 -7.02 4.26 -0.54
C PRO A 205 -5.95 3.16 -0.52
N ALA A 206 -6.04 2.24 -1.47
CA ALA A 206 -4.88 1.47 -1.94
C ALA A 206 -4.28 2.15 -3.16
N VAL A 207 -2.96 2.18 -3.23
CA VAL A 207 -2.24 2.85 -4.32
C VAL A 207 -1.12 1.95 -4.80
N CYS A 208 -1.01 1.75 -6.11
CA CYS A 208 0.11 1.05 -6.73
C CYS A 208 0.53 1.70 -8.05
N THR A 209 1.63 1.23 -8.60
CA THR A 209 2.10 1.63 -9.93
C THR A 209 2.77 0.44 -10.60
N TRP A 210 2.63 0.33 -11.91
CA TRP A 210 3.33 -0.66 -12.72
C TRP A 210 4.46 -0.07 -13.57
N GLY A 211 4.77 1.21 -13.40
CA GLY A 211 5.80 1.90 -14.16
C GLY A 211 5.67 3.43 -14.18
N PRO A 212 6.64 4.12 -14.80
CA PRO A 212 6.63 5.57 -14.95
C PRO A 212 5.29 6.09 -15.47
N ASP A 213 4.87 7.24 -14.94
CA ASP A 213 3.64 7.93 -15.35
C ASP A 213 2.33 7.14 -15.17
N ARG A 214 2.38 6.05 -14.40
CA ARG A 214 1.19 5.32 -13.95
C ARG A 214 1.04 5.41 -12.43
N LEU A 215 -0.16 5.75 -11.99
CA LEU A 215 -0.57 5.60 -10.60
C LEU A 215 -2.00 5.11 -10.55
N ASP A 216 -2.24 3.95 -9.94
CA ASP A 216 -3.56 3.35 -9.78
C ASP A 216 -4.04 3.53 -8.35
N VAL A 217 -5.28 3.99 -8.19
CA VAL A 217 -5.90 4.29 -6.91
C VAL A 217 -7.20 3.51 -6.79
N PHE A 218 -7.35 2.81 -5.67
CA PHE A 218 -8.54 2.02 -5.35
C PHE A 218 -9.10 2.47 -4.01
N ALA A 219 -10.40 2.64 -3.91
CA ALA A 219 -11.06 2.94 -2.64
C ALA A 219 -12.52 2.52 -2.68
N LYS A 220 -13.10 2.29 -1.49
CA LYS A 220 -14.51 1.95 -1.37
C LYS A 220 -15.40 3.18 -1.54
N GLY A 221 -16.38 3.12 -2.43
CA GLY A 221 -17.42 4.12 -2.62
C GLY A 221 -18.57 4.01 -1.61
N GLN A 222 -19.53 4.93 -1.69
CA GLN A 222 -20.71 4.99 -0.81
C GLN A 222 -21.64 3.78 -0.93
N ASP A 223 -21.67 3.11 -2.08
CA ASP A 223 -22.48 1.91 -2.31
C ASP A 223 -21.72 0.62 -1.99
N HIS A 224 -20.61 0.73 -1.24
CA HIS A 224 -19.73 -0.38 -0.86
C HIS A 224 -19.06 -1.09 -2.04
N GLN A 225 -19.04 -0.47 -3.21
CA GLN A 225 -18.27 -0.90 -4.37
C GLN A 225 -16.80 -0.50 -4.24
N ILE A 226 -15.91 -1.26 -4.88
CA ILE A 226 -14.54 -0.80 -5.08
C ILE A 226 -14.51 0.08 -6.33
N LEU A 227 -14.08 1.33 -6.17
CA LEU A 227 -13.85 2.27 -7.25
C LEU A 227 -12.37 2.30 -7.60
N HIS A 228 -12.07 2.38 -8.89
CA HIS A 228 -10.71 2.48 -9.45
C HIS A 228 -10.56 3.72 -10.32
N ARG A 229 -9.44 4.41 -10.18
CA ARG A 229 -9.01 5.49 -11.05
C ARG A 229 -7.51 5.42 -11.24
N PHE A 230 -7.01 5.90 -12.38
CA PHE A 230 -5.59 5.93 -12.64
C PHE A 230 -5.11 7.23 -13.27
N TRP A 231 -3.86 7.57 -13.01
CA TRP A 231 -3.08 8.58 -13.73
C TRP A 231 -2.34 7.94 -14.89
N ASN A 232 -2.29 8.60 -16.04
CA ASN A 232 -1.66 8.09 -17.27
C ASN A 232 -0.50 8.94 -17.80
N GLY A 233 0.05 9.84 -16.98
CA GLY A 233 1.08 10.81 -17.37
C GLY A 233 0.54 12.17 -17.74
N LEU A 234 -0.73 12.26 -18.16
CA LEU A 234 -1.34 13.50 -18.63
C LEU A 234 -2.56 13.90 -17.81
N THR A 235 -3.41 12.94 -17.49
CA THR A 235 -4.66 13.19 -16.77
C THR A 235 -5.06 11.99 -15.94
N TRP A 236 -5.94 12.25 -14.98
CA TRP A 236 -6.64 11.21 -14.25
C TRP A 236 -7.81 10.68 -15.08
N SER A 237 -7.99 9.36 -15.15
CA SER A 237 -9.14 8.69 -15.79
C SER A 237 -10.47 9.09 -15.14
N ALA A 238 -11.63 8.62 -15.60
CA ALA A 238 -12.81 8.63 -14.74
C ALA A 238 -12.66 7.60 -13.60
N TRP A 239 -13.44 7.74 -12.52
CA TRP A 239 -13.64 6.63 -11.59
C TRP A 239 -14.47 5.53 -12.25
N VAL A 240 -14.03 4.29 -12.13
CA VAL A 240 -14.68 3.10 -12.67
C VAL A 240 -15.11 2.22 -11.52
N ASP A 241 -16.36 1.75 -11.56
CA ASP A 241 -16.89 0.80 -10.60
C ASP A 241 -16.40 -0.62 -10.94
N LEU A 242 -15.74 -1.26 -9.97
CA LEU A 242 -15.25 -2.64 -10.07
C LEU A 242 -16.21 -3.66 -9.44
N GLY A 243 -17.35 -3.23 -8.93
CA GLY A 243 -18.37 -4.03 -8.27
C GLY A 243 -18.25 -4.04 -6.74
N ILE A 244 -19.31 -4.54 -6.11
CA ILE A 244 -19.38 -4.74 -4.66
C ILE A 244 -18.52 -5.94 -4.28
N SER A 245 -17.59 -5.72 -3.36
CA SER A 245 -16.67 -6.75 -2.91
C SER A 245 -16.97 -7.28 -1.51
N GLY A 246 -18.01 -6.74 -0.85
CA GLY A 246 -18.45 -7.20 0.48
C GLY A 246 -17.44 -6.90 1.59
N THR A 247 -16.59 -5.88 1.45
CA THR A 247 -15.53 -5.55 2.42
C THR A 247 -15.84 -4.32 3.28
N ASP A 248 -15.46 -4.40 4.57
CA ASP A 248 -15.49 -3.25 5.47
C ASP A 248 -14.14 -2.51 5.56
N ASP A 249 -13.05 -3.13 5.08
CA ASP A 249 -11.66 -2.64 5.22
C ASP A 249 -11.12 -1.91 3.99
N ASN A 250 -9.91 -1.34 4.14
CA ASN A 250 -9.15 -0.78 3.03
C ASN A 250 -8.72 -1.90 2.07
N PRO A 251 -8.76 -1.68 0.74
CA PRO A 251 -8.11 -2.59 -0.20
C PRO A 251 -6.58 -2.53 -0.04
N ALA A 252 -5.89 -3.50 -0.65
CA ALA A 252 -4.46 -3.43 -0.93
C ALA A 252 -4.22 -3.69 -2.41
N ALA A 253 -3.31 -2.94 -3.02
CA ALA A 253 -3.00 -3.06 -4.44
C ALA A 253 -1.48 -3.17 -4.62
N VAL A 254 -1.06 -4.03 -5.53
CA VAL A 254 0.34 -4.18 -5.91
C VAL A 254 0.43 -4.53 -7.39
N SER A 255 1.44 -3.99 -8.07
CA SER A 255 1.80 -4.44 -9.41
C SER A 255 2.94 -5.43 -9.33
N ARG A 256 2.81 -6.58 -9.99
CA ARG A 256 3.91 -7.54 -10.12
C ARG A 256 4.78 -7.27 -11.36
N ASN A 257 4.20 -6.70 -12.42
CA ASN A 257 4.88 -6.32 -13.65
C ASN A 257 4.09 -5.26 -14.42
N LYS A 258 4.72 -4.59 -15.40
CA LYS A 258 4.06 -3.60 -16.26
C LYS A 258 2.76 -4.19 -16.84
N GLY A 259 1.64 -3.49 -16.63
CA GLY A 259 0.32 -3.88 -17.11
C GLY A 259 -0.43 -4.88 -16.24
N ASN A 260 0.07 -5.23 -15.05
CA ASN A 260 -0.62 -6.12 -14.12
C ASN A 260 -0.82 -5.46 -12.76
N ILE A 261 -2.01 -5.63 -12.19
CA ILE A 261 -2.32 -5.23 -10.81
C ILE A 261 -3.01 -6.37 -10.11
N GLU A 262 -2.61 -6.62 -8.87
CA GLU A 262 -3.29 -7.49 -7.93
C GLU A 262 -3.99 -6.63 -6.89
N LEU A 263 -5.28 -6.85 -6.76
CA LEU A 263 -6.12 -6.17 -5.79
C LEU A 263 -6.60 -7.19 -4.75
N PHE A 264 -6.35 -6.86 -3.49
CA PHE A 264 -6.69 -7.69 -2.34
C PHE A 264 -7.66 -6.97 -1.42
N ILE A 265 -8.56 -7.73 -0.80
CA ILE A 265 -9.48 -7.24 0.24
C ILE A 265 -9.68 -8.31 1.30
N ARG A 266 -10.14 -7.89 2.48
CA ARG A 266 -10.71 -8.80 3.47
C ARG A 266 -12.23 -8.91 3.29
N GLY A 267 -12.76 -10.11 3.16
CA GLY A 267 -14.20 -10.38 3.17
C GLY A 267 -14.79 -10.33 4.58
N ARG A 268 -16.12 -10.24 4.69
CA ARG A 268 -16.83 -10.28 5.99
C ARG A 268 -16.67 -11.60 6.75
N ASP A 269 -16.32 -12.66 6.04
CA ASP A 269 -15.94 -13.98 6.55
C ASP A 269 -14.50 -14.05 7.07
N ASN A 270 -13.76 -12.93 7.04
CA ASN A 270 -12.35 -12.83 7.40
C ASN A 270 -11.39 -13.55 6.44
N HIS A 271 -11.86 -13.95 5.27
CA HIS A 271 -11.00 -14.49 4.21
C HIS A 271 -10.34 -13.36 3.42
N LEU A 272 -9.19 -13.66 2.83
CA LEU A 272 -8.54 -12.80 1.85
C LEU A 272 -9.13 -13.12 0.47
N TYR A 273 -9.58 -12.09 -0.24
CA TYR A 273 -10.01 -12.21 -1.64
C TYR A 273 -9.06 -11.45 -2.54
N ARG A 274 -8.89 -11.94 -3.76
CA ARG A 274 -8.00 -11.38 -4.78
C ARG A 274 -8.75 -11.21 -6.10
N ARG A 275 -8.38 -10.19 -6.87
CA ARG A 275 -8.62 -10.15 -8.32
C ARG A 275 -7.44 -9.52 -9.05
N THR A 276 -7.32 -9.82 -10.32
CA THR A 276 -6.19 -9.39 -11.14
C THR A 276 -6.64 -8.51 -12.29
N TYR A 277 -5.91 -7.44 -12.55
CA TYR A 277 -6.02 -6.63 -13.76
C TYR A 277 -4.95 -7.02 -14.77
N THR A 278 -5.33 -7.02 -16.05
CA THR A 278 -4.41 -7.12 -17.18
C THR A 278 -4.69 -6.00 -18.18
N ALA A 279 -3.70 -5.14 -18.39
CA ALA A 279 -3.75 -4.04 -19.35
C ALA A 279 -3.88 -4.54 -20.80
N ASP A 280 -4.54 -3.75 -21.64
CA ASP A 280 -4.55 -4.00 -23.08
C ASP A 280 -3.28 -3.43 -23.76
N ALA A 281 -3.10 -3.73 -25.04
CA ALA A 281 -1.93 -3.26 -25.79
C ALA A 281 -1.82 -1.72 -25.84
N ALA A 282 -2.95 -1.02 -25.95
CA ALA A 282 -2.96 0.44 -26.05
C ALA A 282 -2.46 1.11 -24.76
N GLU A 283 -2.78 0.55 -23.60
CA GLU A 283 -2.28 1.04 -22.31
C GLU A 283 -0.79 0.74 -22.09
N LEU A 284 -0.25 -0.30 -22.73
CA LEU A 284 1.17 -0.63 -22.63
C LEU A 284 2.05 0.29 -23.49
N ASP A 285 1.50 0.80 -24.59
CA ASP A 285 2.21 1.59 -25.60
C ASP A 285 2.26 3.10 -25.31
N SER A 286 1.47 3.61 -24.35
CA SER A 286 1.33 5.06 -24.10
C SER A 286 2.52 5.73 -23.37
N GLY A 287 3.60 5.01 -23.05
CA GLY A 287 4.70 5.49 -22.20
C GLY A 287 5.79 6.34 -22.88
N GLY A 288 5.46 7.05 -23.97
CA GLY A 288 6.45 7.64 -24.88
C GLY A 288 6.59 9.17 -24.93
N VAL A 289 5.87 9.95 -24.09
CA VAL A 289 5.95 11.42 -24.15
C VAL A 289 6.61 11.97 -22.90
N THR A 290 7.87 12.38 -23.04
CA THR A 290 8.63 13.14 -22.04
C THR A 290 8.01 14.53 -21.84
N ASP A 291 7.72 14.89 -20.58
CA ASP A 291 7.26 16.22 -20.15
C ASP A 291 8.34 17.30 -20.38
N PRO A 292 8.03 18.45 -21.01
CA PRO A 292 8.90 19.60 -21.03
C PRO A 292 8.70 20.45 -19.75
N SER A 293 9.68 20.35 -18.84
CA SER A 293 10.11 21.34 -17.82
C SER A 293 9.06 22.00 -16.92
#